data_AF-X1MYH2-F1
#
_entry.id   AF-X1MYH2-F1
#
_cell.length_a   1.000
_cell.length_b   1.000
_cell.length_c   1.000
_cell.angle_alpha   90.00
_cell.angle_beta   90.00
_cell.angle_gamma   90.00
#
_symmetry.space_group_name_H-M   'P 1'
#
loop_
_entity.id
_entity.type
_entity.pdbx_description
1 polymer ?
#
loop_
_entity_poly.entity_id
_entity_poly.type
_entity_poly.pdbx_seq_one_letter_code
_entity_poly.pdbx_strand_id
1 'polypeptide(L)' 'MTTREQVTKAYAEAKKQAMKVFDGAREQADEAYKEAKKQATDKEAKKQAKRVRNEAYEQAQKALDEAEKSL' A
#
# COMPACT_ATOMS: atom_id res chain seq x y z
N MET A 1 22.98 14.59 -21.01
CA MET A 1 22.05 13.53 -20.57
C MET A 1 21.40 12.95 -21.80
N THR A 2 21.50 11.63 -21.98
CA THR A 2 20.84 10.93 -23.09
C THR A 2 19.36 10.75 -22.78
N THR A 3 18.50 10.62 -23.80
CA THR A 3 17.06 10.34 -23.64
C THR A 3 16.81 9.12 -22.74
N ARG A 4 17.72 8.14 -22.75
CA ARG A 4 17.71 6.96 -21.88
C ARG A 4 17.86 7.31 -20.40
N GLU A 5 18.80 8.18 -20.03
CA GLU A 5 18.99 8.61 -18.63
C GLU A 5 17.78 9.38 -18.10
N GLN A 6 17.14 10.20 -18.94
CA GLN A 6 15.94 10.95 -18.57
C GLN A 6 14.77 10.01 -18.30
N VAL A 7 14.57 9.00 -19.17
CA VAL A 7 13.53 7.97 -18.99
C VAL A 7 13.80 7.14 -17.73
N THR A 8 15.04 6.71 -17.49
CA THR A 8 15.38 5.96 -16.27
C THR A 8 15.14 6.77 -14.99
N LYS A 9 15.46 8.06 -15.01
CA LYS A 9 15.24 8.93 -13.86
C LYS A 9 13.75 9.19 -13.59
N ALA A 10 12.97 9.44 -14.64
CA ALA A 10 11.53 9.60 -14.54
C ALA A 10 10.85 8.32 -14.01
N TYR A 11 11.27 7.15 -14.50
CA TYR A 11 10.80 5.85 -14.01
C TYR A 11 11.09 5.65 -12.51
N ALA A 12 12.33 5.94 -12.08
CA ALA A 12 12.72 5.82 -10.68
C ALA A 12 11.93 6.77 -9.75
N GLU A 13 11.67 8.00 -10.20
CA GLU A 13 10.85 8.96 -9.46
C GLU A 13 9.40 8.52 -9.36
N ALA A 14 8.80 8.03 -10.46
CA ALA A 14 7.44 7.53 -10.46
C ALA A 14 7.27 6.29 -9.55
N LYS A 15 8.20 5.33 -9.62
CA LYS A 15 8.21 4.18 -8.71
C LYS A 15 8.30 4.62 -7.25
N LYS A 16 9.16 5.58 -6.93
CA LYS A 16 9.32 6.10 -5.57
C LYS A 16 8.03 6.75 -5.06
N GLN A 17 7.28 7.46 -5.92
CA GLN A 17 5.99 8.03 -5.54
C GLN A 17 4.94 6.94 -5.31
N ALA A 18 4.86 5.95 -6.20
CA ALA A 18 3.93 4.82 -6.03
C ALA A 18 4.19 4.05 -4.73
N MET A 19 5.46 3.78 -4.40
CA MET A 19 5.84 3.14 -3.13
C MET A 19 5.45 3.98 -1.92
N LYS A 20 5.63 5.31 -1.95
CA LYS A 20 5.19 6.19 -0.86
C LYS A 20 3.68 6.13 -0.62
N VAL A 21 2.90 6.11 -1.70
CA VAL A 21 1.43 5.98 -1.60
C VAL A 21 1.05 4.63 -1.00
N PHE A 22 1.71 3.56 -1.44
CA PHE A 22 1.52 2.22 -0.88
C PHE A 22 1.83 2.18 0.63
N ASP A 23 3.00 2.69 1.04
CA ASP A 23 3.41 2.69 2.44
C ASP A 23 2.44 3.49 3.33
N GLY A 24 1.98 4.65 2.84
CA GLY A 24 0.99 5.46 3.57
C GLY A 24 -0.36 4.76 3.72
N ALA A 25 -0.87 4.12 2.67
CA ALA A 25 -2.12 3.34 2.74
C ALA A 25 -1.99 2.14 3.70
N ARG A 26 -0.83 1.49 3.66
CA ARG A 26 -0.45 0.42 4.58
C ARG A 26 -0.46 0.88 6.04
N GLU A 27 0.13 2.03 6.35
CA GLU A 27 0.17 2.56 7.71
C GLU A 27 -1.23 2.91 8.22
N GLN A 28 -2.06 3.55 7.39
CA GLN A 28 -3.44 3.85 7.73
C GLN A 28 -4.26 2.57 8.02
N ALA A 29 -4.09 1.53 7.21
CA ALA A 29 -4.75 0.24 7.44
C ALA A 29 -4.25 -0.44 8.74
N ASP A 30 -2.97 -0.34 9.05
CA ASP A 30 -2.38 -0.86 10.29
C ASP A 30 -2.89 -0.10 11.53
N GLU A 31 -3.01 1.23 11.47
CA GLU A 31 -3.56 2.05 12.55
C GLU A 31 -5.03 1.75 12.79
N ALA A 32 -5.84 1.74 11.72
CA ALA A 32 -7.25 1.35 11.79
C ALA A 32 -7.43 -0.06 12.38
N TYR A 33 -6.56 -1.01 12.00
CA TYR A 33 -6.56 -2.35 12.60
C TYR A 33 -6.20 -2.33 14.09
N LYS A 34 -5.17 -1.58 14.49
CA LYS A 34 -4.77 -1.47 15.90
C LYS A 34 -5.90 -0.87 16.74
N GLU A 35 -6.57 0.15 16.23
CA GLU A 35 -7.68 0.80 16.92
C GLU A 35 -8.89 -0.12 17.02
N ALA A 36 -9.30 -0.75 15.91
CA ALA A 36 -10.36 -1.75 15.90
C ALA A 36 -10.05 -2.93 16.84
N LYS A 37 -8.80 -3.38 16.91
CA LYS A 37 -8.37 -4.45 17.82
C LYS A 37 -8.44 -4.06 19.29
N LYS A 38 -8.19 -2.78 19.63
CA LYS A 38 -8.34 -2.27 21.00
C LYS A 38 -9.81 -2.20 21.42
N GLN A 39 -10.69 -1.80 20.50
CA GLN A 39 -12.13 -1.71 20.75
C GLN A 39 -12.83 -3.07 20.72
N ALA A 40 -12.32 -4.01 19.93
CA ALA A 40 -12.86 -5.36 19.82
C ALA A 40 -12.61 -6.17 21.11
N THR A 41 -13.68 -6.40 21.86
CA THR A 41 -13.69 -7.34 23.00
C THR A 41 -13.77 -8.80 22.54
N ASP A 42 -14.36 -9.05 21.36
CA ASP A 42 -14.57 -10.39 20.81
C ASP A 42 -13.54 -10.82 19.74
N LYS A 43 -13.29 -12.13 19.64
CA LYS A 43 -12.34 -12.74 18.68
C LYS A 43 -12.77 -12.57 17.22
N GLU A 44 -14.07 -12.56 16.91
CA GLU A 44 -14.58 -12.41 15.53
C GLU A 44 -14.29 -11.02 14.98
N ALA A 45 -14.53 -9.97 15.78
CA ALA A 45 -14.23 -8.59 15.39
C ALA A 45 -12.73 -8.40 15.09
N LYS A 46 -11.84 -9.04 15.87
CA LYS A 46 -10.39 -9.04 15.60
C LYS A 46 -10.01 -9.77 14.31
N LYS A 47 -10.73 -10.84 13.95
CA LYS A 47 -10.54 -11.55 12.68
C LYS A 47 -11.02 -10.73 11.48
N GLN A 48 -12.19 -10.09 11.58
CA GLN A 48 -12.70 -9.20 10.55
C GLN A 48 -11.75 -8.02 10.32
N ALA A 49 -11.33 -7.33 11.37
CA ALA A 49 -10.38 -6.23 11.24
C ALA A 49 -9.06 -6.68 10.58
N LYS A 50 -8.59 -7.90 10.89
CA LYS A 50 -7.38 -8.47 10.25
C LYS A 50 -7.61 -8.78 8.77
N ARG A 51 -8.80 -9.27 8.39
CA ARG A 51 -9.17 -9.50 6.98
C ARG A 51 -9.18 -8.20 6.20
N VAL A 52 -9.88 -7.18 6.70
CA VAL A 52 -9.98 -5.86 6.05
C VAL A 52 -8.60 -5.25 5.83
N ARG A 53 -7.74 -5.31 6.86
CA ARG A 53 -6.33 -4.91 6.75
C ARG A 53 -5.62 -5.65 5.61
N ASN A 54 -5.72 -6.97 5.57
CA ASN A 54 -5.05 -7.78 4.55
C ASN A 54 -5.59 -7.51 3.13
N GLU A 55 -6.89 -7.32 2.97
CA GLU A 55 -7.50 -6.96 1.70
C GLU A 55 -7.02 -5.59 1.21
N ALA A 56 -6.90 -4.61 2.12
CA ALA A 56 -6.33 -3.30 1.80
C ALA A 56 -4.86 -3.41 1.34
N TYR A 57 -4.06 -4.27 1.98
CA TYR A 57 -2.70 -4.56 1.53
C TYR A 57 -2.65 -5.17 0.13
N GLU A 58 -3.49 -6.16 -0.16
CA GLU A 58 -3.53 -6.79 -1.48
C GLU A 58 -3.96 -5.82 -2.57
N GLN A 59 -4.94 -4.95 -2.30
CA GLN A 59 -5.37 -3.92 -3.24
C GLN A 59 -4.26 -2.89 -3.49
N ALA A 60 -3.60 -2.43 -2.43
CA ALA A 60 -2.49 -1.49 -2.56
C ALA A 60 -1.31 -2.10 -3.33
N GLN A 61 -1.01 -3.39 -3.10
CA GLN A 61 0.03 -4.10 -3.84
C GLN A 61 -0.32 -4.25 -5.32
N LYS A 62 -1.57 -4.61 -5.65
CA LYS A 62 -2.03 -4.67 -7.04
C LYS A 62 -1.90 -3.33 -7.75
N ALA A 63 -2.29 -2.24 -7.08
CA ALA A 63 -2.15 -0.89 -7.63
C ALA A 63 -0.68 -0.52 -7.89
N LEU A 64 0.24 -0.94 -7.00
CA LEU A 64 1.68 -0.77 -7.20
C LEU A 64 2.18 -1.58 -8.40
N ASP A 65 1.80 -2.86 -8.49
CA ASP A 65 2.20 -3.75 -9.59
C ASP A 65 1.66 -3.25 -10.95
N GLU A 66 0.43 -2.72 -10.99
CA GLU A 66 -0.17 -2.11 -12.18
C GLU A 66 0.54 -0.80 -12.56
N ALA A 67 0.89 0.03 -11.57
CA ALA A 67 1.68 1.23 -11.79
C ALA A 67 3.07 0.88 -12.35
N GLU A 68 3.72 -0.17 -11.83
CA GLU A 68 5.03 -0.64 -12.33
C GLU A 68 4.98 -1.19 -13.76
N LYS A 69 3.87 -1.82 -14.16
CA LYS A 69 3.66 -2.30 -15.55
C LYS A 69 3.36 -1.19 -16.54
N SER A 70 2.83 -0.07 -16.05
CA SER A 70 2.40 1.07 -16.86
C SER A 70 3.48 2.15 -17.02
N LEU A 71 4.64 1.95 -16.37
CA LEU A 71 5.84 2.80 -16.40
C LEU A 71 6.91 2.24 -17.34
#